data_AF-A0A956Y3Y0-F1
#
_entry.id   AF-A0A956Y3Y0-F1
#
_cell.length_a   1.000
_cell.length_b   1.000
_cell.length_c   1.000
_cell.angle_alpha   90.00
_cell.angle_beta   90.00
_cell.angle_gamma   90.00
#
_symmetry.space_group_name_H-M   'P 1'
#
loop_
_entity.id
_entity.type
_entity.pdbx_description
1 polymer ?
#
loop_
_entity_poly.entity_id
_entity_poly.type
_entity_poly.pdbx_seq_one_letter_code
_entity_poly.pdbx_strand_id
1 'polypeptide(L)'
;QGDGAAKESKGAFKAARMRAYPMFGESYPVEVPTGEGGHGGADPVMLRQIFSPDPPYDKFHRAASHIDGAASILVGISANRSMETGCMVNVPDLFVLPKKTATPTE
;
A
#
# COMPACT_ATOMS: atom_id res chain seq x y z
N GLN A 1 -3.25 -15.58 24.65
CA GLN A 1 -3.75 -14.22 24.38
C GLN A 1 -2.56 -13.40 23.90
N GLY A 2 -2.51 -13.03 22.62
CA GLY A 2 -1.37 -12.31 22.05
C GLY A 2 -1.57 -10.81 22.19
N ASP A 3 -0.80 -10.17 23.06
CA ASP A 3 -0.73 -8.71 23.19
C ASP A 3 0.11 -8.13 22.04
N GLY A 4 -0.44 -8.23 20.83
CA GLY A 4 0.11 -7.63 19.61
C GLY A 4 -0.18 -6.14 19.59
N ALA A 5 0.37 -5.38 20.53
CA ALA A 5 0.46 -3.93 20.39
C ALA A 5 1.39 -3.67 19.20
N ALA A 6 0.81 -3.39 18.03
CA ALA A 6 1.54 -2.86 16.89
C ALA A 6 2.31 -1.64 17.39
N LYS A 7 3.63 -1.80 17.56
CA LYS A 7 4.50 -0.68 17.88
C LYS A 7 4.55 0.15 16.61
N GLU A 8 3.70 1.17 16.53
CA GLU A 8 3.92 2.26 15.60
C GLU A 8 5.39 2.69 15.70
N SER A 9 5.95 3.07 14.57
CA SER A 9 7.26 3.71 14.50
C SER A 9 7.20 4.99 15.35
N LYS A 10 7.48 4.90 16.65
CA LYS A 10 7.33 5.99 17.66
C LYS A 10 8.37 7.11 17.51
N GLY A 11 8.82 7.38 16.29
CA GLY A 11 9.66 8.53 15.97
C GLY A 11 8.90 9.43 15.01
N ALA A 12 8.85 10.72 15.30
CA ALA A 12 8.41 11.72 14.33
C ALA A 12 9.21 11.52 13.03
N PHE A 13 8.52 11.46 11.90
CA PHE A 13 9.14 11.39 10.59
C PHE A 13 10.10 12.57 10.44
N LYS A 14 11.41 12.30 10.30
CA LYS A 14 12.45 13.33 10.35
C LYS A 14 12.66 14.02 9.01
N ALA A 15 12.73 13.25 7.92
CA ALA A 15 12.86 13.73 6.55
C ALA A 15 12.70 12.57 5.56
N ALA A 16 12.21 12.86 4.35
CA ALA A 16 12.42 12.03 3.17
C ALA A 16 13.18 12.81 2.10
N ARG A 17 14.02 12.08 1.34
CA ARG A 17 14.70 12.62 0.17
C ARG A 17 14.54 11.63 -0.97
N MET A 18 14.06 12.12 -2.11
CA MET A 18 13.96 11.33 -3.33
C MET A 18 14.82 11.97 -4.42
N ARG A 19 15.48 11.13 -5.23
CA ARG A 19 16.26 11.53 -6.40
C ARG A 19 15.92 10.59 -7.54
N ALA A 20 15.48 11.15 -8.66
CA ALA A 20 15.21 10.39 -9.87
C ALA A 20 16.51 10.22 -10.67
N TYR A 21 16.74 9.01 -11.19
CA TYR A 21 17.82 8.70 -12.12
C TYR A 21 17.21 8.21 -13.43
N PRO A 22 16.98 9.10 -14.41
CA PRO A 22 16.48 8.70 -15.71
C PRO A 22 17.46 7.75 -16.41
N MET A 23 16.94 6.82 -17.22
CA MET A 23 17.76 5.81 -17.91
C MET A 23 18.89 6.42 -18.77
N PHE A 24 18.67 7.62 -19.34
CA PHE A 24 19.63 8.32 -20.21
C PHE A 24 19.75 9.82 -19.90
N GLY A 25 19.61 10.21 -18.63
CA GLY A 25 19.61 11.63 -18.24
C GLY A 25 20.29 11.88 -16.91
N GLU A 26 20.52 13.16 -16.61
CA GLU A 26 21.08 13.56 -15.33
C GLU A 26 20.09 13.33 -14.19
N SER A 27 20.63 12.98 -13.01
CA SER A 27 19.82 12.80 -11.82
C SER A 27 19.32 14.13 -11.27
N TYR A 28 18.09 14.17 -10.77
CA TYR A 28 17.53 15.38 -10.17
C TYR A 28 16.77 15.06 -8.86
N PRO A 29 16.82 15.97 -7.86
CA PRO A 29 16.03 15.80 -6.65
C PRO A 29 14.53 15.89 -6.99
N VAL A 30 13.73 15.04 -6.35
CA VAL A 30 12.27 15.12 -6.42
C VAL A 30 11.77 15.59 -5.07
N GLU A 31 10.94 16.62 -5.08
CA GLU A 31 10.28 17.11 -3.88
C GLU A 31 9.35 16.03 -3.31
N VAL A 32 9.51 15.75 -2.02
CA VAL A 32 8.66 14.80 -1.29
C VAL A 32 7.81 15.59 -0.32
N PRO A 33 6.48 15.66 -0.52
CA PRO A 33 5.59 16.33 0.42
C PRO A 33 5.71 15.72 1.81
N THR A 34 5.80 16.57 2.84
CA THR A 34 5.76 16.14 4.23
C THR A 34 4.32 16.09 4.72
N GLY A 35 3.93 14.97 5.33
CA GLY A 35 2.66 14.85 6.05
C GLY A 35 2.86 14.90 7.56
N GLU A 36 1.83 15.35 8.29
CA GLU A 36 1.79 15.30 9.75
C GLU A 36 1.15 14.00 10.24
N GLY A 37 1.59 13.50 11.39
CA GLY A 37 1.08 12.28 12.02
C GLY A 37 1.99 11.05 11.82
N GLY A 38 1.45 9.87 12.15
CA GLY A 38 2.19 8.61 12.07
C GLY A 38 2.52 8.20 10.63
N HIS A 39 3.56 7.37 10.48
CA HIS A 39 4.05 6.85 9.20
C HIS A 39 4.31 7.92 8.12
N GLY A 40 4.86 9.08 8.51
CA GLY A 40 5.13 10.19 7.57
C GLY A 40 3.87 10.94 7.11
N GLY A 41 2.79 10.82 7.89
CA GLY A 41 1.49 11.42 7.64
C GLY A 41 0.52 10.57 6.82
N ALA A 42 0.83 9.28 6.64
CA ALA A 42 -0.09 8.35 5.98
C ALA A 42 -1.31 8.01 6.85
N ASP A 43 -1.15 7.92 8.17
CA ASP A 43 -2.23 7.46 9.06
C ASP A 43 -3.46 8.38 9.04
N PRO A 44 -3.34 9.71 9.17
CA PRO A 44 -4.50 10.59 9.12
C PRO A 44 -5.22 10.55 7.77
N VAL A 45 -4.48 10.38 6.67
CA VAL A 45 -5.05 10.22 5.32
C VAL A 45 -5.86 8.94 5.24
N MET A 46 -5.27 7.80 5.65
CA MET A 46 -5.90 6.49 5.59
C MET A 46 -7.16 6.44 6.46
N LEU A 47 -7.06 6.90 7.71
CA LEU A 47 -8.18 6.91 8.65
C LEU A 47 -9.33 7.79 8.13
N ARG A 48 -9.03 8.94 7.53
CA ARG A 48 -10.06 9.81 6.94
C ARG A 48 -10.75 9.15 5.74
N GLN A 49 -10.01 8.43 4.91
CA GLN A 49 -10.61 7.66 3.80
C GLN A 49 -11.51 6.52 4.30
N ILE A 50 -11.17 5.87 5.42
CA ILE A 50 -11.91 4.71 5.94
C ILE A 50 -13.14 5.14 6.76
N PHE A 51 -13.01 6.16 7.62
CA PHE A 51 -13.98 6.44 8.67
C PHE A 51 -14.76 7.75 8.49
N SER A 52 -14.38 8.63 7.56
CA SER A 52 -15.15 9.85 7.30
C SER A 52 -16.47 9.51 6.60
N PRO A 53 -17.61 10.09 7.02
CA PRO A 53 -18.86 9.99 6.27
C PRO A 53 -18.77 10.69 4.90
N ASP A 54 -17.84 11.64 4.77
CA ASP A 54 -17.51 12.35 3.53
C ASP A 54 -15.98 12.31 3.34
N PRO A 55 -15.43 11.23 2.74
CA PRO A 55 -13.99 11.11 2.52
C PRO A 55 -13.55 12.08 1.41
N PRO A 56 -12.41 12.78 1.56
CA PRO A 56 -11.94 13.70 0.54
C PRO A 56 -11.55 12.97 -0.74
N TYR A 57 -11.63 13.64 -1.88
CA TYR A 57 -11.21 13.07 -3.17
C TYR A 57 -9.76 12.55 -3.11
N ASP A 58 -9.58 11.30 -3.52
CA ASP A 58 -8.29 10.64 -3.51
C ASP A 58 -7.61 10.70 -4.88
N LYS A 59 -6.95 11.84 -5.15
CA LYS A 59 -6.21 12.12 -6.39
C LYS A 59 -5.22 11.02 -6.81
N PHE A 60 -4.69 10.26 -5.84
CA PHE A 60 -3.69 9.24 -6.10
C PHE A 60 -4.26 7.82 -6.10
N HIS A 61 -5.58 7.66 -5.95
CA HIS A 61 -6.26 6.35 -5.91
C HIS A 61 -5.58 5.36 -4.94
N ARG A 62 -5.21 5.85 -3.76
CA ARG A 62 -4.57 5.10 -2.67
C ARG A 62 -5.55 4.17 -1.96
N ALA A 63 -6.83 4.54 -1.88
CA ALA A 63 -7.85 3.75 -1.20
C ALA A 63 -7.97 2.35 -1.85
N ALA A 64 -7.66 1.32 -1.06
CA ALA A 64 -7.75 -0.06 -1.49
C ALA A 64 -9.19 -0.58 -1.39
N SER A 65 -9.62 -1.32 -2.40
CA SER A 65 -10.86 -2.11 -2.34
C SER A 65 -10.64 -3.43 -1.61
N HIS A 66 -11.73 -4.12 -1.29
CA HIS A 66 -11.68 -5.48 -0.74
C HIS A 66 -10.99 -6.47 -1.71
N ILE A 67 -11.05 -6.24 -3.02
CA ILE A 67 -10.37 -7.07 -4.03
C ILE A 67 -8.86 -6.88 -3.94
N ASP A 68 -8.38 -5.64 -3.77
CA ASP A 68 -6.96 -5.34 -3.58
C ASP A 68 -6.42 -5.98 -2.28
N GLY A 69 -7.23 -5.95 -1.21
CA GLY A 69 -6.92 -6.64 0.04
C GLY A 69 -6.81 -8.16 -0.12
N ALA A 70 -7.77 -8.77 -0.82
CA ALA A 70 -7.73 -10.21 -1.13
C ALA A 70 -6.49 -10.58 -1.98
N ALA A 71 -6.16 -9.75 -2.98
CA ALA A 71 -4.94 -9.92 -3.78
C ALA A 71 -3.67 -9.87 -2.93
N SER A 72 -3.56 -8.89 -2.02
CA SER A 72 -2.42 -8.75 -1.13
C SER A 72 -2.20 -9.99 -0.27
N ILE A 73 -3.27 -10.56 0.29
CA ILE A 73 -3.16 -11.77 1.13
C ILE A 73 -2.79 -12.98 0.28
N LEU A 74 -3.36 -13.13 -0.92
CA LEU A 74 -3.07 -14.24 -1.82
C LEU A 74 -1.60 -14.30 -2.25
N VAL A 75 -0.91 -13.17 -2.36
CA VAL A 75 0.55 -13.16 -2.59
C VAL A 75 1.29 -13.88 -1.47
N GLY A 76 0.95 -13.59 -0.21
CA GLY A 76 1.56 -14.25 0.95
C GLY A 76 1.25 -15.75 1.02
N ILE A 77 -0.01 -16.12 0.75
CA ILE A 77 -0.43 -17.53 0.70
C ILE A 77 0.33 -18.28 -0.40
N SER A 78 0.44 -17.68 -1.59
CA SER A 78 1.15 -18.27 -2.73
C SER A 78 2.64 -18.44 -2.44
N ALA A 79 3.26 -17.46 -1.80
CA ALA A 79 4.66 -17.54 -1.38
C ALA A 79 4.89 -18.68 -0.37
N ASN A 80 4.02 -18.82 0.64
CA ASN A 80 4.10 -19.92 1.60
C ASN A 80 3.99 -21.28 0.92
N ARG A 81 3.04 -21.42 -0.01
CA ARG A 81 2.85 -22.66 -0.79
C ARG A 81 4.05 -22.95 -1.70
N SER A 82 4.65 -21.92 -2.29
CA SER A 82 5.85 -22.04 -3.11
C SER A 82 7.05 -22.52 -2.28
N MET A 83 7.27 -21.94 -1.09
CA MET A 83 8.33 -22.38 -0.17
C MET A 83 8.13 -23.82 0.31
N GLU A 84 6.90 -24.21 0.61
CA GLU A 84 6.57 -25.58 1.04
C GLU A 84 6.83 -26.61 -0.07
N THR A 85 6.51 -26.28 -1.32
CA THR A 85 6.56 -27.22 -2.45
C THR A 85 7.86 -27.17 -3.25
N GLY A 86 8.64 -26.09 -3.11
CA GLY A 86 9.79 -25.82 -3.97
C GLY A 86 9.42 -25.47 -5.42
N CYS A 87 8.14 -25.23 -5.71
CA CYS A 87 7.62 -25.00 -7.05
C CYS A 87 7.10 -23.57 -7.22
N MET A 88 7.04 -23.12 -8.47
CA MET A 88 6.30 -21.91 -8.83
C MET A 88 4.81 -22.12 -8.59
N VAL A 89 4.13 -21.12 -8.03
CA VAL A 89 2.68 -21.13 -7.77
C VAL A 89 2.05 -19.94 -8.48
N ASN A 90 1.08 -20.18 -9.37
CA ASN A 90 0.28 -19.09 -9.92
C ASN A 90 -0.87 -18.77 -8.97
N VAL A 91 -1.08 -17.49 -8.68
CA VAL A 91 -2.17 -17.04 -7.79
C VAL A 91 -3.56 -17.55 -8.23
N PRO A 92 -3.93 -17.53 -9.52
CA PRO A 92 -5.24 -18.01 -9.97
C PRO A 92 -5.48 -19.50 -9.73
N ASP A 93 -4.42 -20.30 -9.56
CA ASP A 93 -4.54 -21.73 -9.26
C ASP A 93 -5.03 -21.97 -7.81
N LEU A 94 -4.86 -20.98 -6.93
CA LEU A 94 -5.35 -21.01 -5.55
C LEU A 94 -6.74 -20.39 -5.43
N PHE A 95 -6.93 -19.22 -6.03
CA PHE A 95 -8.20 -18.50 -6.02
C PHE A 95 -8.27 -17.49 -7.17
N VAL A 96 -9.37 -17.53 -7.91
CA VAL A 96 -9.64 -16.56 -8.99
C VAL A 96 -10.31 -15.33 -8.39
N LEU A 97 -9.59 -14.20 -8.41
CA LEU A 97 -10.14 -12.92 -7.97
C LEU A 97 -11.16 -12.37 -8.99
N PRO A 98 -12.25 -11.73 -8.52
CA PRO A 98 -13.15 -11.02 -9.40
C PRO A 98 -12.44 -9.83 -10.05
N LYS A 99 -12.94 -9.39 -11.22
CA LYS A 99 -12.43 -8.19 -11.87
C LYS A 99 -12.71 -6.98 -10.98
N LYS A 100 -11.66 -6.19 -10.72
CA LYS A 100 -11.82 -4.86 -10.11
C LYS A 100 -12.49 -3.94 -11.13
N THR A 101 -13.67 -3.43 -10.81
CA THR A 101 -14.28 -2.34 -11.58
C THR A 101 -13.53 -1.06 -11.25
N ALA A 102 -13.12 -0.30 -12.27
CA ALA A 102 -12.48 1.00 -12.06
C ALA A 102 -13.49 1.94 -11.40
N THR A 103 -13.04 2.70 -10.40
CA THR A 103 -13.82 3.82 -9.87
C THR A 103 -13.93 4.89 -10.97
N PRO A 104 -15.13 5.47 -11.23
CA PRO A 104 -15.26 6.52 -12.23
C PRO A 104 -14.31 7.68 -11.94
N THR A 105 -13.62 8.15 -12.97
CA THR A 105 -12.78 9.34 -12.92
C THR A 105 -13.69 10.56 -13.11
N GLU A 106 -13.85 11.40 -12.10
CA GLU A 106 -14.27 12.81 -12.27
C GLU A 106 -13.04 13.68 -12.53
#